data_AF-A0A534KTZ5-F1
#
_entry.id   AF-A0A534KTZ5-F1
#
_cell.length_a   1.000
_cell.length_b   1.000
_cell.length_c   1.000
_cell.angle_alpha   90.00
_cell.angle_beta   90.00
_cell.angle_gamma   90.00
#
_symmetry.space_group_name_H-M   'P 1'
#
loop_
_entity.id
_entity.type
_entity.pdbx_description
1 polymer ?
#
loop_
_entity_poly.entity_id
_entity_poly.type
_entity_poly.pdbx_seq_one_letter_code
_entity_poly.pdbx_strand_id
1 'polypeptide(L)' 'MRIGVIGAGHIGGTAATLFARAGHEVAVSNSRGPDSLAP' A
#
# COMPACT_ATOMS: atom_id res chain seq x y z
N MET A 1 11.59 5.82 -5.78
CA MET A 1 11.01 5.17 -6.97
C MET A 1 9.49 5.30 -6.92
N ARG A 2 8.78 4.95 -8.00
CA ARG A 2 7.31 4.85 -8.04
C ARG A 2 6.92 3.38 -7.94
N ILE A 3 6.15 2.99 -6.94
CA ILE A 3 5.84 1.59 -6.62
C ILE A 3 4.32 1.39 -6.58
N GLY A 4 3.82 0.42 -7.35
CA GLY A 4 2.43 -0.02 -7.27
C GLY A 4 2.29 -1.32 -6.49
N VAL A 5 1.40 -1.36 -5.50
CA VAL A 5 1.07 -2.56 -4.71
C VAL A 5 -0.35 -2.99 -5.00
N ILE A 6 -0.54 -4.20 -5.55
CA ILE A 6 -1.86 -4.79 -5.78
C ILE A 6 -2.19 -5.71 -4.60
N GLY A 7 -3.17 -5.31 -3.81
CA GLY A 7 -3.60 -5.94 -2.57
C GLY A 7 -3.12 -5.20 -1.33
N ALA A 8 -4.05 -4.91 -0.41
CA ALA A 8 -3.78 -4.26 0.88
C ALA A 8 -4.09 -5.18 2.07
N GLY A 9 -3.71 -6.45 1.97
CA GLY A 9 -3.73 -7.39 3.09
C GLY A 9 -2.48 -7.25 3.97
N HIS A 10 -2.23 -8.21 4.86
CA HIS A 10 -1.05 -8.21 5.74
C HIS A 10 0.26 -7.96 4.99
N ILE A 11 0.48 -8.66 3.86
CA ILE A 11 1.74 -8.56 3.11
C ILE A 11 1.81 -7.24 2.35
N GLY A 12 0.81 -6.95 1.52
CA GLY A 12 0.81 -5.74 0.67
C GLY A 12 0.79 -4.45 1.48
N GLY A 13 0.01 -4.39 2.57
CA GLY A 13 -0.01 -3.24 3.46
C GLY A 13 1.33 -3.01 4.17
N THR A 14 1.97 -4.09 4.65
CA THR A 14 3.30 -4.00 5.28
C THR A 14 4.35 -3.53 4.27
N ALA A 15 4.38 -4.13 3.07
CA ALA A 15 5.30 -3.74 2.03
C ALA A 15 5.11 -2.28 1.60
N ALA A 16 3.87 -1.85 1.36
CA ALA A 16 3.54 -0.46 1.04
C ALA A 16 4.01 0.51 2.13
N THR A 17 3.82 0.16 3.40
CA THR A 17 4.28 0.97 4.55
C THR A 17 5.80 1.08 4.58
N LEU A 18 6.53 -0.03 4.40
CA LEU A 18 7.98 -0.04 4.40
C LEU A 18 8.55 0.79 3.25
N PHE A 19 7.98 0.67 2.05
CA PHE A 19 8.39 1.46 0.89
C PHE A 19 8.11 2.95 1.06
N ALA A 20 6.95 3.31 1.62
CA ALA A 20 6.63 4.70 1.93
C ALA A 20 7.62 5.28 2.95
N ARG A 21 7.94 4.53 4.02
CA ARG A 21 8.96 4.91 5.02
C ARG A 21 10.36 5.06 4.44
N ALA A 22 10.69 4.31 3.39
CA ALA A 22 11.94 4.43 2.65
C ALA A 22 11.98 5.63 1.68
N GLY A 23 10.92 6.46 1.64
CA GLY A 23 10.86 7.66 0.80
C GLY A 23 10.48 7.38 -0.65
N HIS A 24 9.75 6.30 -0.92
CA HIS A 24 9.23 6.00 -2.25
C HIS A 24 7.78 6.50 -2.42
N GLU A 25 7.42 6.90 -3.64
CA GLU A 25 6.03 7.19 -4.00
C GLU A 25 5.31 5.84 -4.18
N VAL A 26 4.28 5.58 -3.38
CA VAL A 26 3.58 4.30 -3.35
C VAL A 26 2.10 4.50 -3.67
N ALA A 27 1.59 3.74 -4.62
CA ALA A 27 0.16 3.61 -4.90
C ALA A 27 -0.31 2.21 -4.51
N VAL A 28 -1.46 2.11 -3.86
CA VAL A 28 -2.05 0.84 -3.42
C VAL A 28 -3.40 0.63 -4.10
N SER A 29 -3.63 -0.57 -4.61
CA SER A 29 -4.92 -1.04 -5.13
C SER A 29 -5.47 -2.12 -4.21
N ASN A 30 -6.75 -2.07 -3.88
CA ASN A 30 -7.44 -3.09 -3.09
C ASN A 30 -8.84 -3.37 -3.65
N SER A 31 -9.35 -4.58 -3.44
CA SER A 31 -10.69 -4.99 -3.88
C SER A 31 -11.81 -4.60 -2.90
N ARG A 32 -11.46 -4.09 -1.72
CA ARG A 32 -12.38 -3.84 -0.59
C ARG A 32 -12.79 -2.38 -0.43
N GLY A 33 -12.44 -1.53 -1.40
CA GLY A 33 -12.74 -0.10 -1.39
C GLY A 33 -11.84 0.73 -0.46
N PRO A 34 -11.81 2.06 -0.61
CA PRO A 34 -10.91 2.94 0.13
C PRO A 34 -11.14 2.91 1.65
N ASP A 35 -12.37 2.67 2.11
CA ASP A 35 -12.71 2.61 3.54
C ASP A 35 -11.95 1.49 4.27
N SER A 36 -11.56 0.42 3.55
CA SER A 36 -10.75 -0.66 4.11
C SER A 36 -9.28 -0.29 4.30
N LEU A 37 -8.87 0.92 3.93
CA LEU A 37 -7.51 1.46 4.05
C LEU A 37 -7.44 2.58 5.09
N ALA A 38 -8.51 2.82 5.83
CA ALA A 38 -8.51 3.77 6.94
C ALA A 38 -7.42 3.41 7.98
N PRO A 39 -6.80 4.42 8.64
CA PRO A 39 -5.75 4.21 9.63
C PRO A 39 -6.12 3.25 10.77
#